data_AF-A0A7K4D1X7-F1
#
_entry.id   AF-A0A7K4D1X7-F1
#
_cell.length_a   1.000
_cell.length_b   1.000
_cell.length_c   1.000
_cell.angle_alpha   90.00
_cell.angle_beta   90.00
_cell.angle_gamma   90.00
#
_symmetry.space_group_name_H-M   'P 1'
#
loop_
_entity.id
_entity.type
_entity.pdbx_description
1 polymer ?
#
loop_
_entity_poly.entity_id
_entity_poly.type
_entity_poly.pdbx_seq_one_letter_code
_entity_poly.pdbx_strand_id
1 'polypeptide(L)'
;MTGTECDNMQAGPCGILCSSCPLGSGMVAELAERTRQLIKEYKIPEWSPFAPEGKEIDWSMVDRGLGWMIKYTCCAGCESGGGPPDCAIRSCARERGYDLCSSCPDLDSCTKFDWLRDASALKAILKENRGRSKEEYIKASRSPS
;
A
#
# COMPACT_ATOMS: atom_id res chain seq x y z
N MET A 1 -17.87 12.86 9.90
CA MET A 1 -16.90 12.99 8.78
C MET A 1 -15.51 12.69 9.32
N THR A 2 -15.09 11.43 9.36
CA THR A 2 -13.71 11.08 9.79
C THR A 2 -13.27 9.76 9.14
N GLY A 3 -13.46 9.61 7.84
CA GLY A 3 -12.65 8.65 7.07
C GLY A 3 -11.46 9.44 6.54
N THR A 4 -10.24 9.05 6.91
CA THR A 4 -9.05 9.62 6.26
C THR A 4 -9.02 9.02 4.86
N GLU A 5 -9.55 9.74 3.86
CA GLU A 5 -9.51 9.27 2.48
C GLU A 5 -8.05 9.18 2.04
N CYS A 6 -7.55 7.95 1.92
CA CYS A 6 -6.23 7.63 1.41
C CYS A 6 -6.25 7.65 -0.12
N ASP A 7 -6.55 8.80 -0.74
CA ASP A 7 -6.51 8.92 -2.19
C ASP A 7 -5.08 9.21 -2.66
N ASN A 8 -4.25 8.17 -2.68
CA ASN A 8 -2.92 8.25 -3.27
C ASN A 8 -2.97 7.70 -4.69
N MET A 9 -3.12 8.59 -5.65
CA MET A 9 -3.18 8.20 -7.06
C MET A 9 -1.83 8.38 -7.77
N GLN A 10 -0.81 7.73 -7.22
CA GLN A 10 0.58 7.75 -7.67
C GLN A 10 1.06 6.36 -8.10
N ALA A 11 2.15 6.30 -8.86
CA ALA A 11 2.93 5.09 -9.08
C ALA A 11 4.35 5.25 -8.53
N GLY A 12 4.92 4.21 -7.92
CA GLY A 12 6.35 4.17 -7.67
C GLY A 12 7.14 3.97 -8.98
N PRO A 13 8.46 4.26 -9.01
CA PRO A 13 9.29 3.94 -10.18
C PRO A 13 9.26 2.44 -10.55
N CYS A 14 8.94 1.56 -9.59
CA CYS A 14 8.72 0.14 -9.80
C CYS A 14 7.41 -0.20 -10.55
N GLY A 15 6.55 0.78 -10.86
CA GLY A 15 5.26 0.58 -11.52
C GLY A 15 4.11 0.19 -10.58
N ILE A 16 4.37 -0.02 -9.29
CA ILE A 16 3.30 -0.29 -8.32
C ILE A 16 2.43 0.96 -8.16
N LEU A 17 1.13 0.80 -8.38
CA LEU A 17 0.13 1.84 -8.17
C LEU A 17 -0.25 1.88 -6.69
N CYS A 18 -0.30 3.08 -6.11
CA CYS A 18 -0.73 3.23 -4.74
C CYS A 18 -2.18 2.76 -4.56
N SER A 19 -3.04 2.92 -5.57
CA SER A 19 -4.41 2.40 -5.58
C SER A 19 -4.52 0.87 -5.56
N SER A 20 -3.51 0.13 -6.01
CA SER A 20 -3.48 -1.34 -5.92
C SER A 20 -2.67 -1.87 -4.72
N CYS A 21 -1.97 -0.99 -4.00
CA CYS A 21 -1.25 -1.32 -2.78
C CYS A 21 -2.19 -1.22 -1.57
N PRO A 22 -2.34 -2.26 -0.71
CA PRO A 22 -3.27 -2.21 0.42
C PRO A 22 -3.05 -1.06 1.42
N LEU A 23 -1.80 -0.59 1.55
CA LEU A 23 -1.46 0.57 2.38
C LEU A 23 -1.64 1.88 1.62
N GLY A 24 -1.42 1.90 0.30
CA GLY A 24 -1.57 3.09 -0.53
C GLY A 24 -3.03 3.43 -0.80
N SER A 25 -3.87 2.41 -0.98
CA SER A 25 -5.31 2.54 -1.25
C SER A 25 -6.14 2.82 0.01
N GLY A 26 -5.52 2.75 1.19
CA GLY A 26 -6.22 2.87 2.47
C GLY A 26 -7.01 1.64 2.88
N MET A 27 -7.03 0.55 2.09
CA MET A 27 -7.79 -0.66 2.40
C MET A 27 -7.53 -1.18 3.82
N VAL A 28 -6.27 -1.19 4.27
CA VAL A 28 -5.93 -1.66 5.62
C VAL A 28 -6.49 -0.73 6.70
N ALA A 29 -6.43 0.59 6.49
CA ALA A 29 -6.97 1.57 7.44
C ALA A 29 -8.50 1.48 7.51
N GLU A 30 -9.17 1.34 6.37
CA GLU A 30 -10.62 1.17 6.27
C GLU A 30 -11.08 -0.11 6.98
N LEU A 31 -10.42 -1.24 6.72
CA LEU A 31 -10.75 -2.51 7.38
C LEU A 31 -10.52 -2.43 8.89
N ALA A 32 -9.43 -1.79 9.34
CA ALA A 32 -9.18 -1.58 10.76
C ALA A 32 -10.27 -0.72 11.42
N GLU A 33 -10.72 0.35 10.74
CA GLU A 33 -11.84 1.18 11.20
C GLU A 33 -13.14 0.39 11.28
N ARG A 34 -13.46 -0.37 10.22
CA ARG A 34 -14.67 -1.20 10.18
C ARG A 34 -14.67 -2.28 11.27
N THR A 35 -13.54 -2.96 11.48
CA THR A 35 -13.38 -3.93 12.58
C THR A 35 -13.58 -3.26 13.94
N ARG A 36 -13.00 -2.07 14.15
CA ARG A 36 -13.16 -1.30 15.39
C ARG A 36 -14.62 -0.93 15.65
N GLN A 37 -15.35 -0.52 14.61
CA GLN A 37 -16.78 -0.20 14.69
C GLN A 37 -17.61 -1.45 15.03
N LEU A 38 -17.36 -2.59 14.38
CA LEU A 38 -18.06 -3.85 14.65
C LEU A 38 -17.83 -4.35 16.09
N ILE A 39 -16.60 -4.25 16.61
CA ILE A 39 -16.29 -4.61 18.00
C ILE A 39 -17.19 -3.83 18.98
N LYS A 40 -17.38 -2.53 18.72
CA LYS A 40 -18.21 -1.65 19.54
C LYS A 40 -19.70 -1.92 19.36
N GLU A 41 -20.17 -2.05 18.12
CA GLU A 41 -21.58 -2.25 17.76
C GLU A 41 -22.12 -3.54 18.37
N TYR A 42 -21.36 -4.63 18.24
CA TYR A 42 -21.72 -5.94 18.79
C TYR A 42 -21.30 -6.12 20.25
N LYS A 43 -20.81 -5.06 20.90
CA LYS A 43 -20.43 -5.04 22.32
C LYS A 43 -19.55 -6.24 22.70
N ILE A 44 -18.60 -6.60 21.82
CA ILE A 44 -17.77 -7.81 21.98
C ILE A 44 -17.05 -7.86 23.33
N PRO A 45 -16.50 -6.75 23.87
CA PRO A 45 -15.90 -6.76 25.19
C PRO A 45 -16.86 -7.15 26.33
N GLU A 46 -18.17 -6.90 26.18
CA GLU A 46 -19.17 -7.19 27.22
C GLU A 46 -19.46 -8.68 27.34
N TRP A 47 -19.47 -9.42 26.21
CA TRP A 47 -19.83 -10.84 26.20
C TRP A 47 -18.67 -11.81 25.99
N SER A 48 -17.53 -11.35 25.46
CA SER A 48 -16.35 -12.22 25.27
C SER A 48 -15.86 -12.93 26.53
N PRO A 49 -15.96 -12.38 27.77
CA PRO A 49 -15.61 -13.12 28.98
C PRO A 49 -16.41 -14.41 29.23
N PHE A 50 -17.55 -14.60 28.54
CA PHE A 50 -18.38 -15.81 28.61
C PHE A 50 -18.05 -16.84 27.52
N ALA A 51 -17.24 -16.47 26.53
CA ALA A 51 -16.72 -17.37 25.51
C ALA A 51 -15.38 -17.98 25.96
N PRO A 52 -14.99 -19.16 25.41
CA PRO A 52 -13.65 -19.71 25.60
C PRO A 52 -12.56 -18.67 25.33
N GLU A 53 -11.56 -18.63 26.21
CA GLU A 53 -10.38 -17.73 26.19
C GLU A 53 -10.68 -16.21 26.21
N GLY A 54 -11.94 -15.77 26.15
CA GLY A 54 -12.25 -14.35 25.96
C GLY A 54 -11.99 -13.46 27.17
N LYS A 55 -11.83 -14.03 28.37
CA LYS A 55 -11.36 -13.31 29.57
C LYS A 55 -9.93 -12.81 29.47
N GLU A 56 -9.10 -13.46 28.65
CA GLU A 56 -7.68 -13.14 28.51
C GLU A 56 -7.44 -11.99 27.50
N ILE A 57 -8.48 -11.57 26.76
CA ILE A 57 -8.36 -10.54 25.74
C ILE A 57 -8.37 -9.15 26.38
N ASP A 58 -7.26 -8.43 26.23
CA ASP A 58 -7.21 -6.99 26.55
C ASP A 58 -7.80 -6.17 25.40
N TRP A 59 -9.11 -5.93 25.47
CA TRP A 59 -9.84 -5.12 24.49
C TRP A 59 -9.37 -3.67 24.40
N SER A 60 -8.75 -3.13 25.46
CA SER A 60 -8.17 -1.78 25.41
C SER A 60 -6.93 -1.76 24.51
N MET A 61 -6.13 -2.81 24.55
CA MET A 61 -4.98 -2.98 23.66
C MET A 61 -5.39 -3.25 22.22
N VAL A 62 -6.47 -4.01 22.00
CA VAL A 62 -7.05 -4.21 20.66
C VAL A 62 -7.51 -2.87 20.07
N ASP A 63 -8.27 -2.06 20.82
CA ASP A 63 -8.73 -0.75 20.36
C ASP A 63 -7.56 0.19 20.01
N ARG A 64 -6.53 0.22 20.86
CA ARG A 64 -5.30 0.99 20.60
C ARG A 64 -4.58 0.52 19.35
N GLY A 65 -4.47 -0.79 19.13
CA GLY A 65 -3.87 -1.38 17.95
C GLY A 65 -4.60 -0.98 16.67
N LEU A 66 -5.93 -1.12 16.66
CA LEU A 66 -6.77 -0.70 15.53
C LEU A 66 -6.67 0.81 15.30
N GLY A 67 -6.68 1.63 16.36
CA GLY A 67 -6.47 3.08 16.28
C GLY A 67 -5.13 3.47 15.66
N TRP A 68 -4.05 2.75 15.99
CA TRP A 68 -2.75 2.93 15.37
C TRP A 68 -2.79 2.57 13.87
N MET A 69 -3.42 1.44 13.52
CA MET A 69 -3.54 1.02 12.12
C MET A 69 -4.27 2.08 11.29
N ILE A 70 -5.46 2.51 11.72
CA ILE A 70 -6.24 3.57 11.06
C ILE A 70 -5.38 4.81 10.77
N LYS A 71 -4.52 5.20 11.71
CA LYS A 71 -3.68 6.39 11.58
C LYS A 71 -2.47 6.21 10.66
N TYR A 72 -1.82 5.05 10.69
CA TYR A 72 -0.48 4.87 10.10
C TYR A 72 -0.41 3.88 8.93
N THR A 73 -1.49 3.13 8.64
CA THR A 73 -1.56 2.24 7.47
C THR A 73 -2.14 2.93 6.23
N CYS A 74 -2.18 4.25 6.23
CA CYS A 74 -2.43 5.11 5.07
C CYS A 74 -1.07 5.60 4.54
N CYS A 75 -0.47 4.86 3.62
CA CYS A 75 0.85 5.18 3.08
C CYS A 75 0.76 6.44 2.21
N ALA A 76 1.60 7.45 2.47
CA ALA A 76 1.61 8.73 1.73
C ALA A 76 2.01 8.63 0.24
N GLY A 77 2.34 7.43 -0.25
CA GLY A 77 2.82 7.21 -1.61
C GLY A 77 4.33 7.43 -1.77
N CYS A 78 4.90 6.86 -2.84
CA CYS A 78 6.35 6.83 -3.04
C CYS A 78 6.97 8.23 -3.22
N GLU A 79 6.22 9.18 -3.76
CA GLU A 79 6.71 10.55 -4.01
C GLU A 79 6.74 11.38 -2.72
N SER A 80 5.84 11.08 -1.79
CA SER A 80 5.74 11.76 -0.48
C SER A 80 6.51 11.03 0.63
N GLY A 81 7.48 10.18 0.28
CA GLY A 81 8.32 9.48 1.25
C GLY A 81 7.73 8.20 1.84
N GLY A 82 6.64 7.69 1.29
CA GLY A 82 6.07 6.39 1.65
C GLY A 82 6.87 5.19 1.13
N GLY A 83 6.41 3.98 1.47
CA GLY A 83 7.12 2.73 1.20
C GLY A 83 8.37 2.54 2.07
N PRO A 84 9.22 1.54 1.77
CA PRO A 84 10.45 1.32 2.53
C PRO A 84 11.37 2.55 2.46
N PRO A 85 11.99 2.99 3.56
CA PRO A 85 12.87 4.16 3.56
C PRO A 85 14.06 3.99 2.60
N ASP A 86 14.67 2.81 2.62
CA ASP A 86 15.88 2.48 1.85
C ASP A 86 15.58 1.78 0.52
N CYS A 87 14.49 2.19 -0.15
CA CYS A 87 14.09 1.58 -1.42
C CYS A 87 15.12 1.84 -2.54
N ALA A 88 15.94 0.82 -2.84
CA ALA A 88 16.99 0.88 -3.85
C ALA A 88 16.46 1.22 -5.26
N ILE A 89 15.24 0.80 -5.60
CA ILE A 89 14.60 1.14 -6.88
C ILE A 89 14.37 2.65 -6.97
N ARG A 90 13.84 3.26 -5.90
CA ARG A 90 13.53 4.69 -5.86
C ARG A 90 14.79 5.54 -5.91
N SER A 91 15.81 5.18 -5.12
CA SER A 91 17.09 5.91 -5.14
C SER A 91 17.74 5.84 -6.52
N CYS A 92 17.81 4.64 -7.13
CA CYS A 92 18.36 4.46 -8.46
C CYS A 92 17.59 5.23 -9.55
N ALA A 93 16.26 5.21 -9.51
CA ALA A 93 15.44 5.91 -10.49
C ALA A 93 15.64 7.43 -10.39
N ARG A 94 15.72 7.96 -9.16
CA ARG A 94 16.02 9.38 -8.90
C ARG A 94 17.41 9.77 -9.44
N GLU A 95 18.44 8.99 -9.14
CA GLU A 95 19.81 9.22 -9.61
C GLU A 95 19.91 9.24 -11.14
N ARG A 96 19.11 8.39 -11.81
CA ARG A 96 19.09 8.28 -13.28
C ARG A 96 18.07 9.20 -13.96
N GLY A 97 17.27 9.95 -13.19
CA GLY A 97 16.25 10.86 -13.74
C GLY A 97 15.05 10.15 -14.37
N TYR A 98 14.64 8.98 -13.86
CA TYR A 98 13.48 8.24 -14.34
C TYR A 98 12.29 8.34 -13.39
N ASP A 99 11.13 8.69 -13.93
CA ASP A 99 9.86 8.62 -13.19
C ASP A 99 9.33 7.18 -13.06
N LEU A 100 9.60 6.35 -14.08
CA LEU A 100 9.29 4.93 -14.14
C LEU A 100 10.51 4.15 -14.64
N CYS A 101 10.73 2.97 -14.07
CA CYS A 101 11.79 2.06 -14.50
C CYS A 101 11.54 1.47 -15.91
N SER A 102 10.37 1.71 -16.52
CA SER A 102 10.12 1.39 -17.94
C SER A 102 11.09 2.12 -18.87
N SER A 103 11.54 3.32 -18.50
CA SER A 103 12.56 4.09 -19.25
C SER A 103 13.99 3.59 -19.05
N CYS A 104 14.20 2.60 -18.17
CA CYS A 104 15.52 2.05 -17.89
C CYS A 104 15.89 0.97 -18.93
N PRO A 105 17.02 1.10 -19.66
CA PRO A 105 17.47 0.08 -20.60
C PRO A 105 17.89 -1.23 -19.89
N ASP A 106 18.30 -1.14 -18.63
CA ASP A 106 18.81 -2.28 -17.84
C ASP A 106 17.71 -3.02 -17.06
N LEU A 107 16.42 -2.73 -17.33
CA LEU A 107 15.30 -3.25 -16.54
C LEU A 107 15.29 -4.78 -16.44
N ASP A 108 15.64 -5.49 -17.51
CA ASP A 108 15.62 -6.96 -17.56
C ASP A 108 16.60 -7.58 -16.54
N SER A 109 17.83 -7.08 -16.50
CA SER A 109 18.89 -7.57 -15.60
C SER A 109 18.91 -6.90 -14.21
N CYS A 110 18.01 -5.93 -13.96
CA CYS A 110 18.02 -5.15 -12.72
C CYS A 110 17.64 -5.99 -11.48
N THR A 111 18.58 -6.24 -10.58
CA THR A 111 18.39 -6.99 -9.32
C THR A 111 17.73 -6.17 -8.21
N LYS A 112 17.52 -4.86 -8.40
CA LYS A 112 16.90 -3.99 -7.37
C LYS A 112 15.43 -4.34 -7.07
N PHE A 113 14.81 -5.18 -7.91
CA PHE A 113 13.45 -5.67 -7.74
C PHE A 113 13.38 -6.98 -6.93
N ASP A 114 14.50 -7.64 -6.63
CA ASP A 114 14.51 -9.04 -6.13
C ASP A 114 13.84 -9.22 -4.76
N TRP A 115 13.67 -8.13 -4.00
CA TRP A 115 12.94 -8.14 -2.72
C TRP A 115 11.41 -8.04 -2.88
N LEU A 116 10.91 -7.78 -4.09
CA LEU A 116 9.48 -7.75 -4.40
C LEU A 116 8.99 -9.16 -4.75
N ARG A 117 7.87 -9.57 -4.15
CA ARG A 117 7.25 -10.90 -4.34
C ARG A 117 7.06 -11.26 -5.83
N ASP A 118 6.63 -10.30 -6.66
CA ASP A 118 6.28 -10.52 -8.06
C ASP A 118 7.13 -9.67 -9.02
N ALA A 119 8.45 -9.61 -8.76
CA ALA A 119 9.41 -8.82 -9.52
C ALA A 119 9.31 -9.02 -11.05
N SER A 120 9.18 -10.27 -11.52
CA SER A 120 9.10 -10.60 -12.94
C SER A 120 7.84 -10.05 -13.61
N ALA A 121 6.69 -10.13 -12.93
CA ALA A 121 5.43 -9.61 -13.45
C ALA A 121 5.45 -8.07 -13.52
N LEU A 122 5.97 -7.41 -12.48
CA LEU A 122 6.15 -5.95 -12.47
C LEU A 122 7.07 -5.48 -13.60
N LYS A 123 8.20 -6.18 -13.81
CA LYS A 123 9.09 -5.88 -14.93
C LYS A 123 8.41 -6.09 -16.28
N ALA A 124 7.57 -7.12 -16.44
CA ALA A 124 6.81 -7.35 -17.67
C ALA A 124 5.85 -6.19 -17.96
N ILE A 125 5.06 -5.76 -16.97
CA ILE A 125 4.15 -4.61 -17.07
C ILE A 125 4.94 -3.34 -17.44
N LEU A 126 6.06 -3.07 -16.77
CA LEU A 126 6.91 -1.91 -17.10
C LEU A 126 7.46 -1.97 -18.53
N LYS A 127 7.79 -3.15 -19.05
CA LYS A 127 8.25 -3.33 -20.44
C LYS A 127 7.16 -3.05 -21.46
N GLU A 128 5.95 -3.54 -21.22
CA GLU A 128 4.77 -3.29 -22.06
C GLU A 128 4.41 -1.79 -22.10
N ASN A 129 4.81 -1.04 -21.07
CA ASN A 129 4.57 0.40 -20.94
C ASN A 129 5.80 1.27 -21.27
N ARG A 130 6.80 0.73 -21.98
CA ARG A 130 7.93 1.52 -22.49
C ARG A 130 7.45 2.67 -23.38
N GLY A 131 8.03 3.85 -23.19
CA GLY A 131 7.71 5.07 -23.94
C GLY A 131 6.47 5.84 -23.45
N ARG A 132 5.69 5.28 -22.51
CA ARG A 132 4.61 6.02 -21.85
C ARG A 132 5.13 6.93 -20.75
N SER A 133 4.51 8.09 -20.60
CA SER A 133 4.69 8.93 -19.41
C SER A 133 4.10 8.23 -18.19
N LYS A 134 4.49 8.70 -17.00
CA LYS A 134 3.93 8.19 -15.75
C LYS A 134 2.43 8.45 -15.62
N GLU A 135 1.97 9.62 -16.08
CA GLU A 135 0.57 9.99 -16.10
C GLU A 135 -0.24 9.07 -17.04
N GLU A 136 0.31 8.77 -18.22
CA GLU A 136 -0.30 7.83 -19.17
C GLU A 136 -0.38 6.42 -18.59
N TYR A 137 0.70 5.96 -17.93
CA TYR A 137 0.74 4.68 -17.23
C TYR A 137 -0.36 4.59 -16.17
N ILE A 138 -0.42 5.59 -15.27
CA ILE A 138 -1.43 5.65 -14.20
C ILE A 138 -2.84 5.67 -14.80
N LYS A 139 -3.08 6.46 -15.85
CA LYS A 139 -4.40 6.55 -16.50
C LYS A 139 -4.82 5.25 -17.18
N ALA A 140 -3.91 4.57 -17.87
CA ALA A 140 -4.19 3.30 -18.54
C ALA A 140 -4.57 2.20 -17.55
N SER A 141 -3.97 2.20 -16.36
CA SER A 141 -4.29 1.24 -15.30
C SER A 141 -5.59 1.53 -14.55
N ARG A 142 -6.30 2.63 -14.86
CA ARG A 142 -7.62 2.98 -14.29
C ARG A 142 -8.80 2.42 -15.06
N SER A 143 -8.61 1.91 -16.28
CA SER A 143 -9.70 1.35 -17.08
C SER A 143 -10.09 -0.02 -16.50
N PRO A 144 -11.33 -0.19 -15.97
CA PRO A 144 -11.76 -1.47 -15.47
C PRO A 144 -11.83 -2.48 -16.61
N SER A 145 -11.20 -3.63 -16.41
CA SER A 145 -11.50 -4.87 -17.12
C SER A 145 -12.85 -5.41 -16.68
#